data_AF-A0A355RHZ3-F1
#
_entry.id   AF-A0A355RHZ3-F1
#
_cell.length_a   1.000
_cell.length_b   1.000
_cell.length_c   1.000
_cell.angle_alpha   90.00
_cell.angle_beta   90.00
_cell.angle_gamma   90.00
#
_symmetry.space_group_name_H-M   'P 1'
#
loop_
_entity.id
_entity.type
_entity.pdbx_description
1 polymer ?
#
loop_
_entity_poly.entity_id
_entity_poly.type
_entity_poly.pdbx_seq_one_letter_code
_entity_poly.pdbx_strand_id
1 'polypeptide(L)'
;SVLEHNALTNGDVAFHQRHGTPLMAWSPLAGGRLFQDAHADVLSVLAEIGAKQGKAADAVAIAWLLAHPANILPVLGTNNMLRIQSLSDCTDIALSREEWFEIYTAALGHEVA
;
A
#
# COMPACT_ATOMS: atom_id res chain seq x y z
N SER A 1 -3.72 4.16 -3.35
CA SER A 1 -2.85 2.98 -3.58
C SER A 1 -1.42 3.46 -3.70
N VAL A 2 -0.44 2.56 -3.82
CA VAL A 2 0.96 2.96 -4.11
C VAL A 2 1.12 3.68 -5.46
N LEU A 3 0.14 3.62 -6.38
CA LEU A 3 0.14 4.37 -7.65
C LEU A 3 -0.81 5.58 -7.66
N GLU A 4 -1.57 5.78 -6.59
CA GLU A 4 -2.51 6.91 -6.44
C GLU A 4 -2.52 7.30 -4.96
N HIS A 5 -1.58 8.19 -4.62
CA HIS A 5 -1.25 8.59 -3.25
C HIS A 5 -1.44 10.09 -3.02
N ASN A 6 -2.08 10.81 -3.94
CA ASN A 6 -2.33 12.25 -3.82
C ASN A 6 -3.12 12.61 -2.55
N ALA A 7 -4.02 11.72 -2.12
CA ALA A 7 -4.79 11.88 -0.88
C ALA A 7 -3.92 12.05 0.38
N LEU A 8 -2.66 11.58 0.37
CA LEU A 8 -1.73 11.71 1.49
C LEU A 8 -1.23 13.15 1.68
N THR A 9 -1.23 13.98 0.62
CA THR A 9 -0.66 15.34 0.64
C THR A 9 -1.67 16.43 0.28
N ASN A 10 -2.80 16.08 -0.33
CA ASN A 10 -3.84 17.05 -0.72
C ASN A 10 -4.72 17.55 0.45
N GLY A 11 -4.54 16.99 1.65
CA GLY A 11 -5.28 17.36 2.87
C GLY A 11 -6.46 16.45 3.24
N ASP A 12 -6.91 15.57 2.35
CA ASP A 12 -8.07 14.69 2.61
C ASP A 12 -7.79 13.72 3.76
N VAL A 13 -6.65 13.02 3.69
CA VAL A 13 -6.27 12.06 4.74
C VAL A 13 -6.04 12.76 6.07
N ALA A 14 -5.39 13.93 6.05
CA ALA A 14 -5.16 14.73 7.25
C ALA A 14 -6.47 15.22 7.89
N PHE A 15 -7.45 15.63 7.08
CA PHE A 15 -8.78 16.00 7.56
C PHE A 15 -9.44 14.83 8.30
N HIS A 16 -9.51 13.65 7.67
CA HIS A 16 -10.17 12.49 8.27
C HIS A 16 -9.43 11.96 9.51
N GLN A 17 -8.10 11.98 9.50
CA GLN A 17 -7.28 11.62 10.66
C GLN A 17 -7.58 12.53 11.86
N ARG A 18 -7.68 13.85 11.64
CA ARG A 18 -8.00 14.82 12.70
C ARG A 18 -9.38 14.59 13.31
N HIS A 19 -10.34 14.12 12.51
CA HIS A 19 -11.72 13.87 12.95
C HIS A 19 -11.94 12.44 13.46
N GLY A 20 -10.93 11.58 13.43
CA GLY A 20 -11.07 10.18 13.84
C GLY A 20 -11.99 9.35 12.94
N THR A 21 -12.16 9.75 11.68
CA THR A 21 -13.02 9.05 10.72
C THR A 21 -12.18 8.08 9.89
N PRO A 22 -12.44 6.75 9.98
CA PRO A 22 -11.73 5.78 9.15
C PRO A 22 -11.97 6.01 7.65
N LEU A 23 -10.94 5.76 6.86
CA LEU A 23 -10.95 5.96 5.41
C LEU A 23 -11.06 4.62 4.70
N MET A 24 -11.94 4.48 3.71
CA MET A 24 -11.92 3.30 2.85
C MET A 24 -11.10 3.57 1.59
N ALA A 25 -10.10 2.74 1.31
CA ALA A 25 -9.27 2.82 0.11
C ALA A 25 -9.73 1.81 -0.94
N TRP A 26 -10.31 2.31 -2.03
CA TRP A 26 -10.86 1.49 -3.11
C TRP A 26 -9.75 1.21 -4.13
N SER A 27 -9.81 0.05 -4.79
CA SER A 27 -8.78 -0.39 -5.74
C SER A 27 -7.35 -0.26 -5.17
N PRO A 28 -7.04 -0.86 -4.01
CA PRO A 28 -5.77 -0.66 -3.31
C PRO A 28 -4.54 -1.12 -4.13
N LEU A 29 -4.74 -2.03 -5.08
CA LEU A 29 -3.72 -2.50 -6.04
C LEU A 29 -3.83 -1.83 -7.42
N ALA A 30 -4.40 -0.63 -7.48
CA ALA A 30 -4.57 0.18 -8.69
C ALA A 30 -5.31 -0.52 -9.86
N GLY A 31 -6.26 -1.42 -9.52
CA GLY A 31 -7.00 -2.21 -10.52
C GLY A 31 -6.12 -3.22 -11.28
N GLY A 32 -5.00 -3.63 -10.69
CA GLY A 32 -4.03 -4.55 -11.32
C GLY A 32 -2.92 -3.86 -12.11
N ARG A 33 -3.00 -2.53 -12.30
CA ARG A 33 -1.94 -1.76 -12.99
C ARG A 33 -0.59 -1.84 -12.29
N LEU A 34 -0.57 -2.04 -10.97
CA LEU A 34 0.66 -2.21 -10.19
C LEU A 34 1.59 -3.32 -10.71
N PHE A 35 1.04 -4.33 -11.39
CA PHE A 35 1.80 -5.48 -11.88
C PHE A 35 2.19 -5.36 -13.38
N GLN A 36 2.07 -4.16 -13.96
CA GLN A 36 2.50 -3.89 -15.33
C GLN A 36 3.93 -3.38 -15.36
N ASP A 37 4.65 -3.63 -16.46
CA ASP A 37 6.08 -3.29 -16.61
C ASP A 37 6.40 -1.80 -16.36
N ALA A 38 5.44 -0.91 -16.61
CA ALA A 38 5.59 0.53 -16.35
C ALA A 38 5.84 0.89 -14.87
N HIS A 39 5.64 -0.05 -13.95
CA HIS A 39 5.79 0.15 -12.50
C HIS A 39 6.78 -0.87 -11.88
N ALA A 40 7.71 -1.38 -12.68
CA ALA A 40 8.69 -2.37 -12.24
C ALA A 40 9.53 -1.90 -11.03
N ASP A 41 9.90 -0.62 -10.97
CA ASP A 41 10.69 -0.06 -9.85
C ASP A 41 9.93 -0.14 -8.52
N VAL A 42 8.66 0.29 -8.52
CA VAL A 42 7.77 0.19 -7.34
C VAL A 42 7.58 -1.28 -6.96
N LEU A 43 7.38 -2.15 -7.94
CA LEU A 43 7.20 -3.58 -7.71
C LEU A 43 8.46 -4.24 -7.13
N SER A 44 9.66 -3.81 -7.54
CA SER A 44 10.94 -4.30 -7.00
C SER A 44 11.05 -3.98 -5.52
N VAL A 45 10.81 -2.73 -5.12
CA VAL A 45 10.86 -2.32 -3.70
C VAL A 45 9.85 -3.09 -2.85
N LEU A 46 8.62 -3.25 -3.34
CA LEU A 46 7.60 -4.04 -2.65
C LEU A 46 8.02 -5.52 -2.51
N ALA A 47 8.62 -6.09 -3.55
CA ALA A 47 9.10 -7.48 -3.53
C ALA A 47 10.30 -7.67 -2.60
N GLU A 48 11.24 -6.73 -2.58
CA GLU A 48 12.41 -6.76 -1.69
C GLU A 48 12.00 -6.69 -0.22
N ILE A 49 11.08 -5.78 0.13
CA ILE A 49 10.52 -5.68 1.48
C ILE A 49 9.74 -6.95 1.84
N GLY A 50 8.90 -7.44 0.92
CA GLY A 50 8.14 -8.68 1.12
C GLY A 50 9.04 -9.89 1.36
N ALA A 51 10.14 -10.00 0.62
CA ALA A 51 11.10 -11.10 0.73
C ALA A 51 11.73 -11.21 2.14
N LYS A 52 11.99 -10.07 2.81
CA LYS A 52 12.52 -10.05 4.19
C LYS A 52 11.58 -10.75 5.19
N GLN A 53 10.28 -10.78 4.89
CA GLN A 53 9.23 -11.33 5.77
C GLN A 53 8.54 -12.57 5.17
N GLY A 54 8.99 -13.05 3.99
CA GLY A 54 8.37 -14.18 3.28
C GLY A 54 6.96 -13.88 2.76
N LYS A 55 6.65 -12.63 2.44
CA LYS A 55 5.32 -12.16 1.99
C LYS A 55 5.36 -11.64 0.56
N ALA A 56 4.23 -11.71 -0.13
CA ALA A 56 4.12 -11.28 -1.52
C ALA A 56 4.01 -9.74 -1.65
N ALA A 57 4.47 -9.19 -2.78
CA ALA A 57 4.49 -7.75 -3.03
C ALA A 57 3.10 -7.09 -2.98
N ASP A 58 2.05 -7.83 -3.35
CA ASP A 58 0.67 -7.36 -3.30
C ASP A 58 0.14 -7.24 -1.85
N ALA A 59 0.53 -8.16 -0.97
CA ALA A 59 0.28 -8.06 0.46
C ALA A 59 1.03 -6.86 1.07
N VAL A 60 2.29 -6.62 0.69
CA VAL A 60 3.07 -5.45 1.14
C VAL A 60 2.42 -4.14 0.72
N ALA A 61 1.93 -4.03 -0.51
CA ALA A 61 1.24 -2.83 -0.99
C ALA A 61 -0.04 -2.51 -0.19
N ILE A 62 -0.74 -3.53 0.30
CA ILE A 62 -1.90 -3.36 1.19
C ILE A 62 -1.46 -3.01 2.60
N ALA A 63 -0.44 -3.70 3.12
CA ALA A 63 0.14 -3.41 4.43
C ALA A 63 0.64 -1.97 4.55
N TRP A 64 1.18 -1.41 3.46
CA TRP A 64 1.58 0.00 3.39
C TRP A 64 0.41 0.97 3.65
N LEU A 65 -0.79 0.68 3.14
CA LEU A 65 -1.99 1.45 3.44
C LEU A 65 -2.44 1.25 4.89
N LEU A 66 -2.45 0.01 5.37
CA LEU A 66 -2.86 -0.35 6.74
C LEU A 66 -1.95 0.27 7.81
N ALA A 67 -0.66 0.41 7.52
CA ALA A 67 0.33 0.99 8.43
C ALA A 67 0.13 2.51 8.65
N HIS A 68 -0.66 3.19 7.81
CA HIS A 68 -0.86 4.62 7.92
C HIS A 68 -1.69 4.98 9.18
N PRO A 69 -1.29 6.01 9.97
CA PRO A 69 -1.95 6.35 11.23
C PRO A 69 -3.39 6.89 11.09
N ALA A 70 -3.86 7.15 9.88
CA ALA A 70 -5.22 7.61 9.60
C ALA A 70 -6.27 6.48 9.55
N ASN A 71 -5.91 5.24 9.91
CA ASN A 71 -6.81 4.09 9.91
C ASN A 71 -7.47 3.86 8.53
N ILE A 72 -6.62 3.65 7.53
CA ILE A 72 -7.06 3.36 6.16
C ILE A 72 -7.48 1.89 6.08
N LEU A 73 -8.65 1.64 5.49
CA LEU A 73 -9.30 0.34 5.33
C LEU A 73 -9.35 -0.02 3.83
N PRO A 74 -8.41 -0.83 3.33
CA PRO A 74 -8.40 -1.28 1.94
C PRO A 74 -9.61 -2.16 1.61
N VAL A 75 -10.33 -1.83 0.54
CA VAL A 75 -11.47 -2.61 0.04
C VAL A 75 -11.01 -3.48 -1.13
N LEU A 76 -10.99 -4.80 -0.91
CA LEU A 76 -10.55 -5.77 -1.91
C LEU A 76 -11.70 -6.17 -2.84
N GLY A 77 -11.52 -5.97 -4.15
CA GLY A 77 -12.54 -6.27 -5.16
C GLY A 77 -12.45 -7.67 -5.79
N THR A 78 -11.61 -8.56 -5.27
CA THR A 78 -11.45 -9.91 -5.83
C THR A 78 -12.46 -10.88 -5.23
N ASN A 79 -13.00 -11.78 -6.06
CA ASN A 79 -13.84 -12.91 -5.64
C ASN A 79 -13.09 -14.26 -5.69
N ASN A 80 -11.80 -14.24 -6.02
CA ASN A 80 -10.98 -15.45 -6.08
C ASN A 80 -10.52 -15.82 -4.66
N MET A 81 -10.94 -16.97 -4.17
CA MET A 81 -10.69 -17.38 -2.79
C MET A 81 -9.19 -17.54 -2.47
N LEU A 82 -8.39 -18.09 -3.40
CA LEU A 82 -6.94 -18.21 -3.20
C LEU A 82 -6.29 -16.84 -3.07
N ARG A 83 -6.74 -15.86 -3.86
CA ARG A 83 -6.26 -14.49 -3.78
C ARG A 83 -6.71 -13.78 -2.51
N ILE A 84 -7.92 -14.03 -2.04
CA ILE A 84 -8.39 -13.50 -0.74
C ILE A 84 -7.48 -14.02 0.38
N GLN A 85 -7.18 -15.31 0.37
CA GLN A 85 -6.33 -15.95 1.37
C GLN A 85 -4.87 -15.46 1.29
N SER A 86 -4.31 -15.27 0.09
CA SER A 86 -2.96 -14.71 -0.03
C SER A 86 -2.89 -13.25 0.41
N LEU A 87 -3.93 -12.45 0.15
CA LEU A 87 -3.93 -11.04 0.54
C LEU A 87 -4.15 -10.84 2.04
N SER A 88 -4.75 -11.80 2.76
CA SER A 88 -4.85 -11.69 4.23
C SER A 88 -3.49 -11.65 4.92
N ASP A 89 -2.43 -12.14 4.26
CA ASP A 89 -1.06 -12.02 4.76
C ASP A 89 -0.63 -10.57 5.05
N CYS A 90 -1.28 -9.58 4.44
CA CYS A 90 -0.99 -8.17 4.69
C CYS A 90 -1.15 -7.75 6.15
N THR A 91 -1.98 -8.45 6.94
CA THR A 91 -2.19 -8.12 8.36
C THR A 91 -1.02 -8.54 9.24
N ASP A 92 -0.16 -9.43 8.76
CA ASP A 92 1.00 -9.94 9.49
C ASP A 92 2.29 -9.20 9.15
N ILE A 93 2.24 -8.23 8.22
CA ILE A 93 3.39 -7.47 7.78
C ILE A 93 3.59 -6.28 8.72
N ALA A 94 4.75 -6.24 9.39
CA ALA A 94 5.19 -5.08 10.14
C ALA A 94 6.16 -4.28 9.27
N LEU A 95 5.75 -3.07 8.86
CA LEU A 95 6.63 -2.14 8.15
C LEU A 95 7.34 -1.22 9.13
N SER A 96 8.65 -1.08 8.99
CA SER A 96 9.35 0.03 9.65
C SER A 96 8.93 1.36 9.01
N ARG A 97 9.24 2.47 9.68
CA ARG A 97 8.99 3.80 9.10
C ARG A 97 9.84 4.00 7.85
N GLU A 98 11.07 3.53 7.88
CA GLU A 98 12.02 3.58 6.77
C GLU A 98 11.46 2.82 5.57
N GLU A 99 10.98 1.58 5.75
CA GLU A 99 10.37 0.79 4.68
C GLU A 99 9.09 1.44 4.13
N TRP A 100 8.30 2.08 5.00
CA TRP A 100 7.11 2.80 4.56
C TRP A 100 7.48 3.98 3.63
N PHE A 101 8.52 4.74 3.97
CA PHE A 101 9.01 5.84 3.16
C PHE A 101 9.79 5.37 1.92
N GLU A 102 10.45 4.22 1.97
CA GLU A 102 11.10 3.59 0.82
C GLU A 102 10.07 3.28 -0.28
N ILE A 103 8.94 2.65 0.09
CA ILE A 103 7.82 2.40 -0.82
C ILE A 103 7.25 3.73 -1.35
N TYR A 104 7.09 4.73 -0.48
CA TYR A 104 6.54 6.02 -0.88
C TYR A 104 7.46 6.80 -1.84
N THR A 105 8.78 6.70 -1.64
CA THR A 105 9.80 7.28 -2.51
C THR A 105 9.76 6.65 -3.90
N ALA A 106 9.68 5.31 -3.96
CA ALA A 106 9.53 4.59 -5.22
C ALA A 106 8.25 4.99 -5.95
N ALA A 107 7.14 5.16 -5.22
CA ALA A 107 5.87 5.62 -5.77
C ALA A 107 5.93 7.05 -6.35
N LEU A 108 6.64 7.97 -5.68
CA LEU A 108 6.81 9.36 -6.13
C LEU A 108 7.77 9.49 -7.33
N GLY A 109 8.73 8.56 -7.46
CA GLY A 109 9.82 8.65 -8.43
C GLY A 109 10.93 9.64 -8.02
N HIS A 110 10.88 10.16 -6.79
CA HIS A 110 11.90 11.03 -6.20
C HIS A 110 11.88 10.90 -4.67
N GLU A 111 12.96 11.35 -4.01
CA GLU A 111 13.07 11.30 -2.55
C GLU A 111 11.97 12.13 -1.86
N VAL A 112 11.47 11.61 -0.73
CA VAL A 112 10.49 12.29 0.10
C VAL A 112 11.20 13.41 0.86
N ALA A 113 10.83 14.67 0.58
CA ALA A 113 11.40 15.87 1.19
C ALA A 113 10.68 16.31 2.48
#